data_AF-A0A945CLR9-F1
#
_entry.id   AF-A0A945CLR9-F1
#
_cell.length_a   1.000
_cell.length_b   1.000
_cell.length_c   1.000
_cell.angle_alpha   90.00
_cell.angle_beta   90.00
_cell.angle_gamma   90.00
#
_symmetry.space_group_name_H-M   'P 1'
#
loop_
_entity.id
_entity.type
_entity.pdbx_description
1 polymer ?
#
loop_
_entity_poly.entity_id
_entity_poly.type
_entity_poly.pdbx_seq_one_letter_code
_entity_poly.pdbx_strand_id
1 'polypeptide(L)' 'LPDATLEDGNRLAIIDLIEAIETDREPLSSAADAVAALEMILGAYASQISGNRVEMPVTRRHPLVGWEG' A
#
# COMPACT_ATOMS: atom_id res chain seq x y z
N LEU A 1 20.28 14.22 -10.89
CA LEU A 1 20.51 13.54 -9.60
C LEU A 1 21.17 12.20 -9.94
N PRO A 2 22.25 11.77 -9.26
CA PRO A 2 22.82 10.46 -9.53
C PRO A 2 21.77 9.38 -9.19
N ASP A 3 21.75 8.30 -9.96
CA ASP A 3 20.83 7.16 -9.79
C ASP A 3 21.00 6.58 -8.38
N ALA A 4 20.10 6.94 -7.47
CA ALA A 4 19.91 6.18 -6.24
C ALA A 4 19.35 4.83 -6.65
N THR A 5 20.00 3.75 -6.21
CA THR A 5 19.56 2.40 -6.54
C THR A 5 18.28 2.07 -5.76
N LEU A 6 17.52 1.07 -6.21
CA LEU A 6 16.36 0.57 -5.44
C LEU A 6 16.75 0.13 -4.02
N GLU A 7 17.99 -0.34 -3.84
CA GLU A 7 18.55 -0.70 -2.54
C GLU A 7 18.63 0.50 -1.59
N ASP A 8 19.02 1.67 -2.11
CA ASP A 8 19.07 2.91 -1.33
C ASP A 8 17.66 3.34 -0.87
N GLY A 9 16.66 3.19 -1.74
CA GLY A 9 15.26 3.51 -1.42
C GLY A 9 14.70 2.65 -0.29
N ASN A 10 14.89 1.33 -0.35
CA ASN A 10 14.43 0.40 0.69
C ASN A 10 15.14 0.68 2.03
N ARG A 11 16.45 0.96 1.98
CA ARG A 11 17.21 1.32 3.18
C ARG A 11 16.67 2.58 3.84
N LEU A 12 16.36 3.61 3.07
CA LEU A 12 15.79 4.86 3.57
C LEU A 12 14.39 4.66 4.17
N ALA A 13 13.53 3.85 3.54
CA ALA A 13 12.21 3.53 4.06
C ALA A 13 12.27 2.81 5.43
N ILE A 14 13.22 1.88 5.60
CA ILE A 14 13.42 1.19 6.88
C ILE A 14 13.90 2.15 7.97
N ILE A 15 14.85 3.03 7.65
CA ILE A 15 15.36 4.03 8.62
C ILE A 15 14.23 4.96 9.07
N ASP A 16 13.44 5.46 8.12
CA ASP A 16 12.29 6.31 8.41
C ASP A 16 11.25 5.60 9.28
N LEU A 17 10.97 4.31 9.01
CA LEU A 17 10.04 3.52 9.81
C LEU A 17 10.51 3.36 11.26
N ILE A 18 11.80 3.10 11.49
CA ILE A 18 12.34 2.96 12.85
C ILE A 18 12.22 4.29 13.60
N GLU A 19 12.65 5.39 12.98
CA GLU A 19 12.53 6.73 13.59
C GLU A 19 11.07 7.09 13.86
N ALA A 20 10.16 6.72 12.96
CA ALA A 20 8.73 6.96 13.11
C ALA A 20 8.16 6.29 14.37
N ILE A 21 8.56 5.04 14.61
CA ILE A 21 8.20 4.27 15.81
C ILE A 21 8.80 4.92 17.06
N GLU A 22 10.07 5.30 17.03
CA GLU A 22 10.77 5.89 18.18
C GLU A 22 10.22 7.27 18.59
N THR A 23 9.69 8.02 17.61
CA THR A 23 9.22 9.40 17.80
C THR A 23 7.69 9.54 17.80
N ASP A 24 6.96 8.43 17.76
CA ASP A 24 5.49 8.39 17.72
C ASP A 24 4.89 9.28 16.60
N ARG A 25 5.50 9.21 15.42
CA ARG A 25 5.02 9.87 14.19
C ARG A 25 4.63 8.85 13.14
N GLU A 26 3.89 9.30 12.13
CA GLU A 26 3.65 8.47 10.94
C GLU A 26 4.93 8.39 10.09
N PRO A 27 5.28 7.20 9.53
CA PRO A 27 6.31 7.09 8.51
C PRO A 27 5.90 7.80 7.21
N LEU A 28 6.89 8.25 6.43
CA LEU A 28 6.69 8.86 5.12
C LEU A 28 6.06 7.87 4.12
N SER A 29 6.39 6.59 4.25
CA SER A 29 5.71 5.50 3.54
C SER A 29 4.71 4.83 4.47
N SER A 30 3.52 5.42 4.58
CA SER A 30 2.48 4.97 5.51
C SER A 30 1.72 3.74 5.01
N ALA A 31 1.16 2.98 5.95
CA ALA A 31 0.26 1.88 5.62
C ALA A 31 -1.04 2.38 4.96
N ALA A 32 -1.52 3.57 5.36
CA ALA A 32 -2.71 4.19 4.79
C ALA A 32 -2.52 4.54 3.31
N ASP A 33 -1.38 5.13 2.95
CA ASP A 33 -1.04 5.44 1.56
C ASP A 33 -0.85 4.17 0.73
N ALA A 34 -0.24 3.14 1.31
CA ALA A 34 -0.10 1.84 0.66
C ALA A 34 -1.47 1.21 0.35
N VAL A 35 -2.43 1.29 1.28
CA VAL A 35 -3.81 0.84 1.05
C VAL A 35 -4.47 1.66 -0.05
N ALA A 36 -4.38 3.00 -0.01
CA ALA A 36 -4.98 3.88 -1.02
C ALA A 36 -4.42 3.62 -2.43
N ALA A 37 -3.11 3.43 -2.55
CA ALA A 37 -2.48 3.06 -3.82
C ALA A 37 -2.98 1.70 -4.33
N LEU A 38 -3.14 0.72 -3.43
CA LEU A 38 -3.68 -0.60 -3.77
C LEU A 38 -5.16 -0.53 -4.17
N GLU A 39 -5.97 0.33 -3.53
CA GLU A 39 -7.34 0.63 -3.95
C GLU A 39 -7.37 1.13 -5.39
N MET A 40 -6.52 2.10 -5.73
CA MET A 40 -6.45 2.65 -7.09
C MET A 40 -6.11 1.57 -8.12
N ILE A 41 -5.08 0.76 -7.87
CA ILE A 41 -4.66 -0.29 -8.79
C ILE A 41 -5.79 -1.30 -9.02
N LEU A 42 -6.40 -1.78 -7.94
CA LEU A 42 -7.46 -2.79 -8.02
C LEU A 42 -8.75 -2.22 -8.61
N GLY A 43 -9.13 -0.99 -8.28
CA GLY A 43 -10.32 -0.37 -8.85
C GLY A 43 -10.16 -0.01 -10.33
N ALA A 44 -8.97 0.40 -10.78
CA ALA A 44 -8.69 0.58 -12.20
C ALA A 44 -8.85 -0.74 -12.97
N TYR A 45 -8.27 -1.82 -12.45
CA TYR A 45 -8.43 -3.16 -13.01
C TYR A 45 -9.90 -3.62 -13.05
N ALA A 46 -10.62 -3.48 -11.94
CA ALA A 46 -12.03 -3.86 -11.83
C ALA A 46 -12.93 -3.04 -12.77
N SER A 47 -12.65 -1.75 -12.95
CA SER A 47 -13.38 -0.88 -13.88
C SER A 47 -13.16 -1.31 -15.33
N GLN A 48 -11.93 -1.65 -15.71
CA GLN A 48 -11.63 -2.12 -17.08
C GLN A 48 -12.33 -3.44 -17.41
N ILE A 49 -12.33 -4.42 -16.50
CA ILE A 49 -12.98 -5.72 -16.75
C ILE A 49 -14.50 -5.60 -16.76
N SER A 50 -15.08 -4.79 -15.88
CA SER A 50 -16.53 -4.62 -15.79
C SER A 50 -17.10 -3.64 -16.82
N GLY A 51 -16.27 -2.79 -17.41
CA GLY A 51 -16.69 -1.68 -18.28
C GLY A 51 -17.51 -0.60 -17.57
N ASN A 52 -17.51 -0.59 -16.23
CA ASN A 52 -18.34 0.28 -15.41
C ASN A 52 -17.51 1.08 -14.41
N ARG A 53 -18.11 2.13 -13.81
CA ARG A 53 -17.54 2.82 -12.66
C ARG A 53 -17.53 1.86 -11.46
N VAL A 54 -16.45 1.90 -10.68
CA VAL A 54 -16.28 1.12 -9.46
C VAL A 54 -16.23 2.06 -8.26
N GLU A 55 -17.00 1.74 -7.22
CA GLU A 55 -16.98 2.46 -5.94
C GLU A 55 -15.78 2.02 -5.09
N MET A 56 -15.21 2.97 -4.35
CA MET A 56 -14.06 2.76 -3.48
C MET A 56 -14.47 2.86 -2.01
N PRO A 57 -13.90 2.04 -1.11
CA PRO A 57 -12.92 0.98 -1.37
C PRO A 57 -13.54 -0.22 -2.10
N VAL A 58 -12.75 -0.89 -2.95
CA VAL A 58 -13.26 -2.09 -3.64
C VAL A 58 -13.59 -3.18 -2.62
N THR A 59 -14.71 -3.88 -2.81
CA THR A 59 -15.13 -4.95 -1.91
C THR A 59 -14.08 -6.06 -1.89
N ARG A 60 -13.42 -6.25 -0.74
CA ARG A 60 -12.46 -7.33 -0.51
C ARG A 60 -12.97 -8.27 0.58
N ARG A 61 -12.75 -9.57 0.39
CA ARG A 61 -12.80 -10.55 1.48
C ARG A 61 -11.39 -10.96 1.80
N HIS A 62 -11.02 -10.86 3.08
CA HIS A 62 -9.70 -11.28 3.54
C HIS A 62 -9.58 -12.81 3.37
N PRO A 63 -8.48 -13.33 2.78
CA PRO A 63 -8.37 -14.75 2.43
C PRO A 63 -8.37 -15.70 3.63
N LEU A 64 -8.05 -15.20 4.83
CA LEU A 64 -8.13 -15.99 6.07
C LEU A 64 -9.51 -16.00 6.72
N VAL A 65 -10.49 -15.28 6.16
CA VAL A 65 -11.87 -15.38 6.63
C VAL A 65 -12.39 -16.76 6.24
N GLY A 66 -12.45 -17.66 7.23
CA GLY A 66 -12.83 -19.07 7.05
C GLY A 66 -11.67 -20.05 7.03
N TRP A 67 -10.44 -19.63 7.36
CA TRP A 67 -9.32 -20.56 7.52
C TRP A 67 -9.46 -21.34 8.85
N GLU A 68 -9.72 -22.64 8.74
CA GLU A 68 -9.65 -23.61 9.83
C GLU A 68 -8.27 -24.27 9.74
N GLY A 69 -7.39 -24.00 10.71
CA GLY A 69 -5.96 -24.33 10.63
C GLY A 69 -5.59 -25.80 10.51
#